data_AF-A0A7S2E8J5-F1
#
_entry.id   AF-A0A7S2E8J5-F1
#
_cell.length_a   1.000
_cell.length_b   1.000
_cell.length_c   1.000
_cell.angle_alpha   90.00
_cell.angle_beta   90.00
_cell.angle_gamma   90.00
#
_symmetry.space_group_name_H-M   'P 1'
#
loop_
_entity.id
_entity.type
_entity.pdbx_description
1 polymer ?
#
loop_
_entity_poly.entity_id
_entity_poly.type
_entity_poly.pdbx_seq_one_letter_code
_entity_poly.pdbx_strand_id
1 'polypeptide(L)'
;GERWDTFFVVFSDGSWDYQGKGIPKELVRLIVHNGGFLSDLICVTLGPQGEWFVATKNGQTWWGGLSDELEKIIYDLLSAPRASDWKPRVVDFIDFGESGSYFLSYE
;
A
#
# COMPACT_ATOMS: atom_id res chain seq x y z
N GLY A 1 4.20 -0.36 -10.34
CA GLY A 1 3.10 -0.50 -11.31
C GLY A 1 3.48 -1.60 -12.25
N GLU A 2 2.52 -2.36 -12.76
CA GLU A 2 2.76 -3.54 -13.62
C GLU A 2 3.70 -3.25 -14.82
N ARG A 3 3.83 -1.96 -15.21
CA ARG A 3 4.78 -1.46 -16.21
C ARG A 3 5.33 -0.08 -15.84
N TRP A 4 6.47 0.27 -16.43
CA TRP A 4 7.18 1.55 -16.26
C TRP A 4 6.37 2.81 -16.63
N ASP A 5 5.28 2.64 -17.40
CA ASP A 5 4.40 3.72 -17.82
C ASP A 5 3.17 3.92 -16.90
N THR A 6 3.01 3.09 -15.87
CA THR A 6 1.92 3.22 -14.88
C THR A 6 2.38 4.06 -13.69
N PHE A 7 1.65 5.14 -13.40
CA PHE A 7 1.86 5.96 -12.22
C PHE A 7 0.53 6.35 -11.56
N PHE A 8 0.60 6.68 -10.28
CA PHE A 8 -0.51 7.18 -9.47
C PHE A 8 -0.09 8.51 -8.83
N VAL A 9 -0.94 9.53 -8.93
CA VAL A 9 -0.70 10.85 -8.34
C VAL A 9 -1.76 11.10 -7.29
N VAL A 10 -1.34 11.44 -6.08
CA VAL A 10 -2.20 12.00 -5.03
C VAL A 10 -1.95 13.50 -4.99
N PHE A 11 -3.00 14.30 -5.16
CA PHE A 11 -2.94 15.75 -5.09
C PHE A 11 -3.09 16.23 -3.64
N SER A 12 -2.66 17.45 -3.36
CA SER A 12 -2.69 18.03 -2.01
C SER A 12 -4.10 18.18 -1.41
N ASP A 13 -5.13 18.27 -2.27
CA ASP A 13 -6.53 18.31 -1.86
C ASP A 13 -7.11 16.91 -1.54
N GLY A 14 -6.29 15.86 -1.67
CA GLY A 14 -6.67 14.47 -1.44
C GLY A 14 -7.19 13.76 -2.69
N SER A 15 -7.53 14.50 -3.75
CA SER A 15 -7.90 13.90 -5.03
C SER A 15 -6.73 13.12 -5.63
N TRP A 16 -7.02 12.29 -6.62
CA TRP A 16 -6.01 11.45 -7.25
C TRP A 16 -6.33 11.18 -8.71
N ASP A 17 -5.29 10.84 -9.47
CA ASP A 17 -5.39 10.36 -10.83
C ASP A 17 -4.35 9.25 -11.06
N TYR A 18 -4.57 8.43 -12.08
CA TYR A 18 -3.58 7.46 -12.54
C TYR A 18 -3.58 7.40 -14.05
N GLN A 19 -2.41 7.14 -14.62
CA GLN A 19 -2.23 6.99 -16.06
C GLN A 19 -1.39 5.77 -16.37
N GLY A 20 -1.22 5.49 -17.67
CA GLY A 20 -0.53 4.31 -18.17
C GLY A 20 -1.51 3.19 -18.50
N LYS A 21 -1.06 1.94 -18.38
CA LYS A 21 -1.88 0.76 -18.72
C LYS A 21 -2.81 0.31 -17.60
N GLY A 22 -3.01 1.17 -16.62
CA GLY A 22 -3.90 0.96 -15.47
C GLY A 22 -3.15 0.53 -14.22
N ILE A 23 -3.90 0.50 -13.13
CA ILE A 23 -3.48 0.05 -11.80
C ILE A 23 -4.19 -1.27 -11.44
N PRO A 24 -3.70 -2.01 -10.43
CA PRO A 24 -4.31 -3.28 -10.03
C PRO A 24 -5.82 -3.17 -9.79
N LYS A 25 -6.60 -4.15 -10.27
CA LYS A 25 -8.09 -4.11 -10.18
C LYS A 25 -8.59 -4.05 -8.74
N GLU A 26 -7.88 -4.69 -7.82
CA GLU A 26 -8.21 -4.68 -6.40
C GLU A 26 -8.01 -3.29 -5.79
N LEU A 27 -6.96 -2.58 -6.19
CA LEU A 27 -6.72 -1.19 -5.81
C LEU A 27 -7.85 -0.28 -6.33
N VAL A 28 -8.26 -0.45 -7.61
CA VAL A 28 -9.40 0.29 -8.17
C VAL A 28 -10.67 0.03 -7.35
N ARG A 29 -10.96 -1.24 -7.02
CA ARG A 29 -12.12 -1.59 -6.20
C ARG A 29 -12.05 -0.96 -4.82
N LEU A 30 -10.90 -1.05 -4.15
CA LEU A 30 -10.68 -0.47 -2.83
C LEU A 30 -10.97 1.04 -2.84
N ILE A 31 -10.41 1.78 -3.80
CA ILE A 31 -10.50 3.24 -3.82
C ILE A 31 -11.86 3.73 -4.36
N VAL A 32 -12.37 3.12 -5.44
CA VAL A 32 -13.59 3.58 -6.12
C VAL A 32 -14.87 3.08 -5.44
N HIS A 33 -14.91 1.82 -5.01
CA HIS A 33 -16.16 1.22 -4.51
C HIS A 33 -16.42 1.46 -3.03
N ASN A 34 -15.36 1.72 -2.23
CA ASN A 34 -15.56 2.02 -0.82
C ASN A 34 -15.85 3.50 -0.53
N GLY A 35 -15.95 4.36 -1.55
CA GLY A 35 -16.68 5.64 -1.57
C GLY A 35 -16.23 6.77 -0.61
N GLY A 36 -15.48 6.48 0.46
CA GLY A 36 -15.14 7.41 1.53
C GLY A 36 -13.65 7.75 1.65
N PHE A 37 -12.77 7.03 0.95
CA PHE A 37 -11.31 7.20 1.08
C PHE A 37 -10.72 8.25 0.15
N LEU A 38 -11.52 8.78 -0.79
CA LEU A 38 -11.06 9.61 -1.90
C LEU A 38 -10.43 10.94 -1.48
N SER A 39 -10.67 11.45 -0.27
CA SER A 39 -10.09 12.72 0.22
C SER A 39 -8.90 12.53 1.17
N ASP A 40 -8.65 11.29 1.59
CA ASP A 40 -7.77 11.00 2.72
C ASP A 40 -6.55 10.20 2.32
N LEU A 41 -6.37 9.87 1.04
CA LEU A 41 -5.14 9.24 0.56
C LEU A 41 -3.94 10.16 0.83
N ILE A 42 -2.86 9.58 1.36
CA ILE A 42 -1.57 10.29 1.55
C ILE A 42 -0.43 9.60 0.80
N CYS A 43 -0.55 8.31 0.55
CA CYS A 43 0.48 7.53 -0.11
C CYS A 43 -0.18 6.38 -0.88
N VAL A 44 0.28 6.19 -2.12
CA VAL A 44 0.01 5.01 -2.92
C VAL A 44 1.32 4.61 -3.57
N THR A 45 1.76 3.37 -3.35
CA THR A 45 2.91 2.78 -4.05
C THR A 45 2.44 1.61 -4.90
N LEU A 46 3.14 1.39 -6.00
CA LEU A 46 2.81 0.34 -6.96
C LEU A 46 4.07 -0.44 -7.28
N GLY A 47 4.04 -1.76 -7.18
CA GLY A 47 5.11 -2.65 -7.57
C GLY A 47 5.00 -3.21 -8.99
N PRO A 48 6.10 -3.75 -9.53
CA PRO A 48 6.20 -4.24 -10.91
C PRO A 48 5.39 -5.50 -11.19
N GLN A 49 5.00 -6.27 -10.17
CA GLN A 49 4.28 -7.53 -10.30
C GLN A 49 2.80 -7.40 -9.90
N GLY A 50 2.31 -6.16 -9.82
CA GLY A 50 0.94 -5.87 -9.39
C GLY A 50 0.81 -5.68 -7.89
N GLU A 51 1.92 -5.60 -7.15
CA GLU A 51 1.92 -5.19 -5.75
C GLU A 51 1.38 -3.77 -5.62
N TRP A 52 0.71 -3.48 -4.52
CA TRP A 52 0.28 -2.14 -4.20
C TRP A 52 0.17 -1.95 -2.70
N PHE A 53 0.35 -0.70 -2.27
CA PHE A 53 0.13 -0.25 -0.91
C PHE A 53 -0.57 1.11 -0.90
N VAL A 54 -1.45 1.31 0.08
CA VAL A 54 -2.22 2.53 0.30
C VAL A 54 -2.12 2.91 1.76
N ALA A 55 -1.86 4.20 2.02
CA ALA A 55 -2.02 4.81 3.34
C ALA A 55 -2.93 6.03 3.28
N THR A 56 -3.63 6.27 4.38
CA THR A 56 -4.56 7.39 4.54
C THR A 56 -4.21 8.29 5.73
N LYS A 57 -4.75 9.51 5.74
CA LYS A 57 -4.56 10.53 6.79
C LYS A 57 -5.00 10.04 8.18
N ASN A 58 -5.95 9.10 8.24
CA ASN A 58 -6.46 8.55 9.49
C ASN A 58 -5.61 7.40 10.05
N GLY A 59 -4.50 7.06 9.39
CA GLY A 59 -3.57 6.00 9.79
C GLY A 59 -3.96 4.59 9.32
N GLN A 60 -5.03 4.44 8.53
CA GLN A 60 -5.38 3.16 7.94
C GLN A 60 -4.51 2.87 6.72
N THR A 61 -4.08 1.61 6.62
CA THR A 61 -3.26 1.11 5.53
C THR A 61 -3.84 -0.17 4.93
N TRP A 62 -3.60 -0.36 3.63
CA TRP A 62 -4.00 -1.55 2.88
C TRP A 62 -2.91 -1.90 1.87
N TRP A 63 -2.83 -3.17 1.51
CA TRP A 63 -1.92 -3.66 0.50
C TRP A 63 -2.53 -4.86 -0.21
N GLY A 64 -1.96 -5.23 -1.35
CA GLY A 64 -2.34 -6.42 -2.09
C GLY A 64 -1.37 -6.75 -3.20
N GLY A 65 -1.59 -7.89 -3.84
CA GLY A 65 -0.70 -8.42 -4.87
C GLY A 65 0.68 -8.83 -4.36
N LEU A 66 0.84 -9.04 -3.05
CA LEU A 66 2.13 -9.41 -2.43
C LEU A 66 2.49 -10.86 -2.74
N SER A 67 3.78 -11.17 -2.69
CA SER A 67 4.25 -12.56 -2.67
C SER A 67 3.92 -13.23 -1.33
N ASP A 68 3.75 -14.55 -1.34
CA ASP A 68 3.55 -15.36 -0.11
C ASP A 68 4.64 -15.09 0.94
N GLU A 69 5.87 -14.85 0.49
CA GLU A 69 7.01 -14.53 1.36
C GLU A 69 6.81 -13.20 2.09
N LEU A 70 6.49 -12.13 1.35
CA LEU A 70 6.29 -10.81 1.94
C LEU A 70 5.02 -10.79 2.81
N GLU A 71 3.95 -11.46 2.39
CA GLU A 71 2.73 -11.58 3.19
C GLU A 71 3.01 -12.26 4.54
N LYS A 72 3.81 -13.34 4.54
CA LYS A 72 4.24 -13.99 5.76
C LYS A 72 5.09 -13.07 6.65
N ILE A 73 6.02 -12.31 6.08
CA ILE A 73 6.85 -11.37 6.83
C ILE A 73 5.99 -10.29 7.51
N ILE A 74 5.01 -9.73 6.80
CA ILE A 74 4.07 -8.75 7.35
C ILE A 74 3.24 -9.40 8.47
N TYR A 75 2.73 -10.61 8.26
CA TYR A 75 1.96 -11.33 9.27
C TYR A 75 2.77 -11.58 10.55
N ASP A 76 3.99 -12.09 10.42
CA ASP A 76 4.88 -12.37 11.55
C ASP A 76 5.23 -11.07 12.29
N LEU A 77 5.45 -9.98 11.56
CA LEU A 77 5.74 -8.66 12.12
C LEU A 77 4.55 -8.12 12.94
N LEU A 78 3.35 -8.18 12.39
CA LEU A 78 2.13 -7.69 13.04
C LEU A 78 1.69 -8.57 14.23
N SER A 79 2.05 -9.86 14.19
CA SER A 79 1.71 -10.84 15.23
C SER A 79 2.75 -10.93 16.36
N ALA A 80 3.93 -10.33 16.19
CA ALA A 80 5.01 -10.39 17.16
C ALA A 80 4.67 -9.65 18.47
N PRO A 81 4.79 -10.30 19.65
CA PRO A 81 4.54 -9.65 20.93
C PRO A 81 5.53 -8.51 21.19
N ARG A 82 5.06 -7.38 21.75
CA ARG A 82 5.91 -6.32 22.31
C ARG A 82 6.15 -6.55 23.81
N ALA A 83 7.38 -6.27 24.25
CA ALA A 83 7.81 -6.46 25.63
C ALA A 83 7.32 -5.37 26.62
N SER A 84 6.76 -4.25 26.16
CA SER A 84 6.34 -3.18 27.09
C SER A 84 5.18 -2.28 26.65
N ASP A 85 4.77 -2.30 25.38
CA ASP A 85 3.81 -1.32 24.86
C ASP A 85 2.62 -2.04 24.22
N TRP A 86 1.41 -1.78 24.70
CA TRP A 86 0.17 -2.42 24.22
C TRP A 86 -0.26 -1.99 22.81
N LYS A 87 0.57 -1.20 22.10
CA LYS A 87 0.22 -0.78 20.75
C LYS A 87 0.56 -1.89 19.74
N PRO A 88 -0.42 -2.34 18.93
CA PRO A 88 -0.13 -3.26 17.84
C PRO A 88 0.84 -2.59 16.87
N ARG A 89 1.70 -3.40 16.23
CA ARG A 89 2.53 -2.87 15.16
C ARG A 89 1.67 -2.44 13.99
N VAL A 90 2.10 -1.41 13.27
CA VAL A 90 1.39 -0.91 12.10
C VAL A 90 2.40 -0.74 10.97
N VAL A 91 2.10 -1.31 9.81
CA VAL A 91 2.86 -1.01 8.59
C VAL A 91 2.43 0.38 8.12
N ASP A 92 3.38 1.31 8.08
CA ASP A 92 3.17 2.71 7.70
C ASP A 92 3.57 2.98 6.23
N PHE A 93 4.45 2.15 5.66
CA PHE A 93 4.92 2.29 4.28
C PHE A 93 5.48 0.99 3.70
N ILE A 94 5.20 0.77 2.41
CA ILE A 94 5.88 -0.24 1.59
C ILE A 94 6.23 0.40 0.24
N ASP A 95 7.48 0.26 -0.21
CA ASP A 95 7.90 0.57 -1.58
C ASP A 95 8.43 -0.68 -2.25
N PHE A 96 8.11 -0.85 -3.53
CA PHE A 96 8.35 -2.08 -4.27
C PHE A 96 9.40 -1.86 -5.35
N GLY A 97 10.50 -2.60 -5.23
CA GLY A 97 11.57 -2.63 -6.22
C GLY A 97 11.39 -3.77 -7.23
N GLU A 98 12.42 -3.96 -8.05
CA GLU A 98 12.46 -5.08 -8.99
C GLU A 98 12.78 -6.40 -8.32
N SER A 99 12.44 -7.50 -8.99
CA SER A 99 12.83 -8.87 -8.59
C SER A 99 12.42 -9.25 -7.16
N GLY A 100 11.27 -8.74 -6.70
CA GLY A 100 10.74 -9.01 -5.36
C GLY A 100 11.43 -8.25 -4.22
N SER A 101 12.30 -7.27 -4.53
CA SER A 101 12.86 -6.39 -3.51
C SER A 101 11.82 -5.37 -3.03
N TYR A 102 11.93 -4.95 -1.78
CA TYR A 102 11.04 -3.95 -1.18
C TYR A 102 11.70 -3.21 -0.02
N PHE A 103 11.21 -2.02 0.27
CA PHE A 103 11.41 -1.34 1.56
C PHE A 103 10.11 -1.41 2.34
N LEU A 104 10.20 -1.76 3.62
CA LEU A 104 9.06 -1.79 4.53
C LEU A 104 9.42 -1.01 5.78
N SER A 105 8.57 -0.06 6.15
CA SER A 105 8.61 0.63 7.43
C SER A 105 7.44 0.16 8.30
N TYR A 106 7.63 0.23 9.61
CA TYR A 106 6.60 -0.12 10.58
C TYR A 106 6.86 0.59 11.91
N GLU A 107 5.78 0.89 12.62
CA GLU A 107 5.80 1.33 14.01
C GLU A 107 5.47 0.17 14.94
#